data_AF-A0A811KUS3-F1
#
_entry.id   AF-A0A811KUS3-F1
#
_cell.length_a   1.000
_cell.length_b   1.000
_cell.length_c   1.000
_cell.angle_alpha   90.00
_cell.angle_beta   90.00
_cell.angle_gamma   90.00
#
_symmetry.space_group_name_H-M   'P 1'
#
loop_
_entity.id
_entity.type
_entity.pdbx_description
1 polymer ?
#
loop_
_entity_poly.entity_id
_entity_poly.type
_entity_poly.pdbx_seq_one_letter_code
_entity_poly.pdbx_strand_id
1 'polypeptide(L)'
;MEKAESCGCQKLSATTIPNERSLSRTPLSAGVHANALADSLGVSPMYRQVDSARWNSAAQLYQSSRAQSPTPGGVRLQIPSSYGSVASTPMASEDIAAMNRKRFLENAEATENEGCLELEAIAAVHELSNNVLSIYVSEILPRTADLIFVNVKTVEDQAFTLELTMKGWRVASTHSDSMNGDYMNVALHTKYFDNIKHVMNEISPGHNKKFEECLCRRLELLQKRKSLEENEQGIQT
;
A
#
# COMPACT_ATOMS: atom_id res chain seq x y z
N MET A 1 -51.30 13.84 27.34
CA MET A 1 -51.00 15.27 27.20
C MET A 1 -49.50 15.40 27.01
N GLU A 2 -49.10 15.50 25.74
CA GLU A 2 -47.77 15.91 25.29
C GLU A 2 -47.44 17.31 25.79
N LYS A 3 -46.16 17.56 26.10
CA LYS A 3 -45.46 18.74 25.57
C LYS A 3 -44.01 18.39 25.26
N ALA A 4 -43.64 18.69 24.02
CA ALA A 4 -42.31 18.66 23.45
C ALA A 4 -41.58 19.99 23.71
N GLU A 5 -40.27 19.93 23.91
CA GLU A 5 -39.34 21.07 23.81
C GLU A 5 -38.14 20.57 22.98
N SER A 6 -38.13 20.82 21.67
CA SER A 6 -37.66 22.02 20.95
C SER A 6 -36.15 22.06 20.75
N CYS A 7 -35.80 21.74 19.51
CA CYS A 7 -34.50 21.78 18.85
C CYS A 7 -33.92 23.21 18.80
N GLY A 8 -32.67 23.38 19.25
CA GLY A 8 -31.93 24.64 19.16
C GLY A 8 -30.91 24.62 18.03
N CYS A 9 -31.32 24.98 16.81
CA CYS A 9 -30.39 25.31 15.72
C CYS A 9 -29.87 26.74 15.91
N GLN A 10 -28.59 26.89 16.26
CA GLN A 10 -27.92 28.20 16.22
C GLN A 10 -27.46 28.50 14.79
N LYS A 11 -28.00 29.59 14.23
CA LYS A 11 -27.56 30.21 12.97
C LYS A 11 -26.20 30.87 13.19
N LEU A 12 -25.23 30.58 12.33
CA LEU A 12 -24.06 31.42 12.12
C LEU A 12 -24.09 32.03 10.73
N SER A 13 -23.90 33.35 10.72
CA SER A 13 -24.03 34.29 9.63
C SER A 13 -22.93 34.17 8.57
N ALA A 14 -23.32 34.30 7.30
CA ALA A 14 -22.45 34.42 6.15
C ALA A 14 -21.68 35.76 6.15
N THR A 15 -20.41 35.76 5.74
CA THR A 15 -19.70 36.89 5.11
C THR A 15 -18.35 36.44 4.49
N THR A 16 -18.23 36.67 3.17
CA THR A 16 -17.02 36.97 2.36
C THR A 16 -16.04 35.87 1.89
N ILE A 17 -16.12 35.59 0.59
CA ILE A 17 -15.07 35.12 -0.37
C ILE A 17 -14.29 36.37 -0.84
N PRO A 18 -12.94 36.40 -0.99
CA PRO A 18 -12.18 35.73 -2.07
C PRO A 18 -10.84 35.09 -1.59
N ASN A 19 -10.23 34.13 -2.28
CA ASN A 19 -9.61 34.31 -3.60
C ASN A 19 -9.18 32.94 -4.18
N GLU A 20 -9.27 32.81 -5.50
CA GLU A 20 -8.87 31.62 -6.26
C GLU A 20 -7.41 31.22 -6.03
N ARG A 21 -7.18 29.92 -5.78
CA ARG A 21 -5.89 29.29 -6.01
C ARG A 21 -6.07 27.94 -6.71
N SER A 22 -5.72 27.98 -8.00
CA SER A 22 -5.15 26.89 -8.82
C SER A 22 -5.71 25.49 -8.60
N LEU A 23 -6.74 25.16 -9.39
CA LEU A 23 -7.15 23.79 -9.67
C LEU A 23 -6.05 23.09 -10.49
N SER A 24 -5.11 22.44 -9.81
CA SER A 24 -4.33 21.39 -10.44
C SER A 24 -5.23 20.17 -10.60
N ARG A 25 -5.73 19.98 -11.83
CA ARG A 25 -6.46 18.77 -12.26
C ARG A 25 -5.54 17.56 -12.07
N THR A 26 -5.77 16.78 -11.02
CA THR A 26 -5.33 15.38 -10.97
C THR A 26 -6.36 14.49 -11.68
N PRO A 27 -5.92 13.43 -12.38
CA PRO A 27 -6.76 12.71 -13.32
C PRO A 27 -7.83 11.89 -12.60
N LEU A 28 -9.05 11.98 -13.13
CA LEU A 28 -10.19 11.14 -12.82
C LEU A 28 -9.88 9.69 -13.23
N SER A 29 -9.69 8.77 -12.28
CA SER A 29 -10.04 7.34 -12.42
C SER A 29 -9.74 6.53 -11.15
N ALA A 30 -10.74 6.42 -10.29
CA ALA A 30 -11.06 5.32 -9.37
C ALA A 30 -12.18 5.86 -8.47
N GLY A 31 -13.24 5.08 -8.23
CA GLY A 31 -14.48 5.56 -7.59
C GLY A 31 -14.24 6.47 -6.39
N VAL A 32 -14.98 7.59 -6.31
CA VAL A 32 -14.87 8.55 -5.22
C VAL A 32 -15.26 7.86 -3.93
N HIS A 33 -14.26 7.31 -3.24
CA HIS A 33 -14.44 6.71 -1.94
C HIS A 33 -14.82 7.84 -0.97
N ALA A 34 -15.94 7.70 -0.23
CA ALA A 34 -16.47 8.76 0.64
C ALA A 34 -15.40 9.30 1.62
N ASN A 35 -14.50 8.41 2.01
CA ASN A 35 -13.33 8.69 2.81
C ASN A 35 -12.35 9.66 2.13
N ALA A 36 -12.01 9.45 0.86
CA ALA A 36 -11.11 10.32 0.11
C ALA A 36 -11.73 11.72 -0.12
N LEU A 37 -13.05 11.78 -0.34
CA LEU A 37 -13.77 13.05 -0.44
C LEU A 37 -13.75 13.81 0.88
N ALA A 38 -14.02 13.12 2.00
CA ALA A 38 -14.00 13.73 3.33
C ALA A 38 -12.62 14.29 3.69
N ASP A 39 -11.54 13.59 3.30
CA ASP A 39 -10.16 14.06 3.47
C ASP A 39 -9.90 15.31 2.62
N SER A 40 -10.34 15.33 1.36
CA SER A 40 -10.19 16.48 0.47
C SER A 40 -10.97 17.72 0.93
N LEU A 41 -12.11 17.52 1.60
CA LEU A 41 -12.93 18.60 2.15
C LEU A 41 -12.44 19.05 3.54
N GLY A 42 -11.44 18.38 4.12
CA GLY A 42 -10.95 18.67 5.48
C GLY A 42 -11.97 18.37 6.58
N VAL A 43 -13.01 17.57 6.28
CA VAL A 43 -14.10 17.23 7.21
C VAL A 43 -13.87 15.91 7.94
N SER A 44 -12.85 15.14 7.54
CA SER A 44 -12.42 13.95 8.29
C SER A 44 -11.88 14.32 9.68
N PRO A 45 -12.09 13.48 10.71
CA PRO A 45 -11.43 13.67 12.01
C PRO A 45 -9.91 13.81 11.89
N MET A 46 -9.29 14.63 12.75
CA MET A 46 -7.85 14.93 12.70
C MET A 46 -6.95 13.68 12.67
N TYR A 47 -7.27 12.66 13.48
CA TYR A 47 -6.48 11.41 13.50
C TYR A 47 -6.42 10.74 12.12
N ARG A 48 -7.53 10.80 11.38
CA ARG A 48 -7.65 10.22 10.05
C ARG A 48 -6.93 11.05 9.00
N GLN A 49 -6.94 12.37 9.13
CA GLN A 49 -6.15 13.24 8.26
C GLN A 49 -4.65 12.97 8.40
N VAL A 50 -4.15 12.83 9.63
CA VAL A 50 -2.74 12.50 9.91
C VAL A 50 -2.38 11.13 9.33
N ASP A 51 -3.23 10.13 9.53
CA ASP A 51 -3.02 8.78 9.00
C ASP A 51 -3.06 8.75 7.46
N SER A 52 -4.02 9.43 6.83
CA SER A 52 -4.09 9.60 5.37
C SER A 52 -2.85 10.32 4.81
N ALA A 53 -2.34 11.35 5.50
CA ALA A 53 -1.13 12.06 5.09
C ALA A 53 0.10 11.14 5.12
N ARG A 54 0.26 10.37 6.21
CA ARG A 54 1.35 9.38 6.36
C ARG A 54 1.31 8.34 5.24
N TRP A 55 0.13 7.79 4.97
CA TRP A 55 -0.08 6.82 3.90
C TRP A 55 0.23 7.39 2.51
N ASN A 56 -0.26 8.60 2.22
CA ASN A 56 -0.03 9.27 0.93
C ASN A 56 1.46 9.58 0.71
N SER A 57 2.17 10.00 1.76
CA SER A 57 3.62 10.22 1.70
C SER A 57 4.36 8.93 1.34
N ALA A 58 4.05 7.82 2.02
CA ALA A 58 4.64 6.51 1.72
C ALA A 58 4.32 6.04 0.30
N ALA A 59 3.08 6.23 -0.17
CA ALA A 59 2.69 5.89 -1.54
C ALA A 59 3.47 6.69 -2.59
N GLN A 60 3.70 7.98 -2.36
CA GLN A 60 4.51 8.82 -3.23
C GLN A 60 5.98 8.37 -3.25
N LEU A 61 6.55 8.04 -2.09
CA LEU A 61 7.90 7.50 -1.99
C LEU A 61 8.04 6.19 -2.78
N TYR A 62 7.10 5.26 -2.61
CA TYR A 62 7.10 4.01 -3.36
C TYR A 62 6.99 4.24 -4.88
N GLN A 63 6.06 5.09 -5.32
CA GLN A 63 5.88 5.42 -6.74
C GLN A 63 7.12 6.08 -7.35
N SER A 64 7.75 7.02 -6.63
CA SER A 64 8.94 7.71 -7.10
C SER A 64 10.15 6.77 -7.28
N SER A 65 10.28 5.76 -6.41
CA SER A 65 11.33 4.74 -6.53
C SER A 65 11.23 3.90 -7.80
N ARG A 66 10.02 3.78 -8.37
CA ARG A 66 9.75 3.00 -9.59
C ARG A 66 9.91 3.79 -10.87
N ALA A 67 9.77 5.12 -10.82
CA ALA A 67 9.72 5.97 -12.01
C ALA A 67 11.10 6.31 -12.61
N GLN A 68 12.20 5.94 -11.97
CA GLN A 68 13.54 6.22 -12.48
C GLN A 68 14.01 5.13 -13.46
N SER A 69 13.62 5.27 -14.73
CA SER A 69 14.35 4.68 -15.84
C SER A 69 15.66 5.46 -16.08
N PRO A 70 16.74 4.81 -16.54
CA PRO A 70 17.99 5.49 -16.87
C PRO A 70 17.81 6.25 -18.20
N THR A 71 17.08 7.36 -18.18
CA THR A 71 17.09 8.32 -19.27
C THR A 71 18.02 9.47 -18.88
N PRO A 72 19.02 9.80 -19.72
CA PRO A 72 19.94 10.89 -19.43
C PRO A 72 19.18 12.23 -19.58
N GLY A 73 18.65 12.77 -18.48
CA GLY A 73 18.01 14.09 -18.48
C GLY A 73 16.92 14.34 -17.42
N GLY A 74 16.55 13.36 -16.60
CA GLY A 74 15.49 13.52 -15.59
C GLY A 74 15.91 14.31 -14.35
N VAL A 75 15.09 15.26 -13.93
CA VAL A 75 15.26 16.07 -12.71
C VAL A 75 15.32 15.16 -11.48
N ARG A 76 16.45 15.20 -10.76
CA ARG A 76 16.66 14.50 -9.48
C ARG A 76 15.86 15.18 -8.37
N LEU A 77 14.63 14.72 -8.11
CA LEU A 77 13.94 15.07 -6.86
C LEU A 77 14.63 14.36 -5.69
N GLN A 78 14.90 15.12 -4.64
CA GLN A 78 15.64 14.67 -3.45
C GLN A 78 14.79 13.65 -2.68
N ILE A 79 15.10 12.37 -2.84
CA ILE A 79 14.71 11.33 -1.89
C ILE A 79 15.45 11.64 -0.57
N PRO A 80 14.82 11.55 0.61
CA PRO A 80 15.53 11.71 1.87
C PRO A 80 16.74 10.77 1.92
N SER A 81 17.91 11.33 2.26
CA SER A 81 19.23 10.70 2.16
C SER A 81 19.37 9.37 2.93
N SER A 82 18.40 9.01 3.77
CA SER A 82 18.38 7.78 4.57
C SER A 82 17.97 6.53 3.77
N TYR A 83 17.25 6.70 2.65
CA TYR A 83 16.95 5.63 1.69
C TYR A 83 17.94 5.78 0.55
N GLY A 84 19.15 5.24 0.74
CA GLY A 84 20.30 5.41 -0.15
C GLY A 84 19.94 5.38 -1.63
N SER A 85 20.70 6.14 -2.43
CA SER A 85 20.54 6.27 -3.88
C SER A 85 20.68 4.91 -4.59
N VAL A 86 19.60 4.13 -4.64
CA VAL A 86 19.52 2.89 -5.41
C VAL A 86 19.08 3.24 -6.83
N ALA A 87 20.04 3.25 -7.74
CA ALA A 87 19.78 3.43 -9.15
C ALA A 87 19.02 2.19 -9.69
N SER A 88 17.92 2.45 -10.39
CA SER A 88 17.39 1.65 -11.50
C SER A 88 16.45 0.45 -11.24
N THR A 89 16.02 0.18 -10.02
CA THR A 89 14.93 -0.81 -9.76
C THR A 89 14.01 -0.34 -8.63
N PRO A 90 12.69 -0.56 -8.72
CA PRO A 90 11.80 -0.32 -7.60
C PRO A 90 12.28 -1.12 -6.38
N MET A 91 12.22 -0.51 -5.19
CA MET A 91 12.64 -1.17 -3.95
C MET A 91 11.79 -2.42 -3.70
N ALA A 92 12.43 -3.58 -3.50
CA ALA A 92 11.74 -4.82 -3.19
C ALA A 92 11.14 -4.78 -1.77
N SER A 93 10.01 -5.47 -1.56
CA SER A 93 9.38 -5.53 -0.23
C SER A 93 10.32 -6.08 0.84
N GLU A 94 11.23 -6.97 0.46
CA GLU A 94 12.22 -7.60 1.35
C GLU A 94 13.32 -6.62 1.80
N ASP A 95 13.80 -5.78 0.88
CA ASP A 95 14.80 -4.75 1.20
C ASP A 95 14.21 -3.69 2.13
N ILE A 96 12.94 -3.32 1.89
CA ILE A 96 12.19 -2.38 2.73
C ILE A 96 12.03 -2.97 4.13
N ALA A 97 11.59 -4.23 4.24
CA ALA A 97 11.45 -4.93 5.52
C ALA A 97 12.78 -5.00 6.27
N ALA A 98 13.87 -5.38 5.60
CA ALA A 98 15.19 -5.44 6.21
C ALA A 98 15.67 -4.06 6.71
N MET A 99 15.43 -3.00 5.93
CA MET A 99 15.79 -1.64 6.32
C MET A 99 14.96 -1.13 7.50
N ASN A 100 13.65 -1.41 7.52
CA ASN A 100 12.76 -1.10 8.64
C ASN A 100 13.24 -1.77 9.92
N ARG A 101 13.50 -3.08 9.86
CA ARG A 101 13.98 -3.90 10.99
C ARG A 101 15.33 -3.42 11.50
N LYS A 102 16.26 -3.11 10.60
CA LYS A 102 17.57 -2.56 10.94
C LYS A 102 17.45 -1.20 11.63
N ARG A 103 16.65 -0.29 11.09
CA ARG A 103 16.41 1.03 11.68
C ARG A 103 15.74 0.94 13.03
N PHE A 104 14.78 0.04 13.20
CA PHE A 104 14.10 -0.20 14.48
C PHE A 104 15.09 -0.62 15.58
N LEU A 105 16.12 -1.39 15.23
CA LEU A 105 17.19 -1.78 16.16
C LEU A 105 18.21 -0.65 16.42
N GLU A 106 18.54 0.13 15.38
CA GLU A 106 19.56 1.19 15.46
C GLU A 106 19.02 2.50 16.09
N ASN A 107 17.72 2.79 15.97
CA ASN A 107 17.09 4.05 16.38
C ASN A 107 15.95 3.85 17.40
N ALA A 108 16.23 3.20 18.54
CA ALA A 108 15.25 3.03 19.61
C ALA A 108 14.74 4.37 20.23
N GLU A 109 15.39 5.51 19.93
CA GLU A 109 15.09 6.84 20.48
C GLU A 109 14.71 7.92 19.42
N ALA A 110 14.64 7.60 18.13
CA ALA A 110 14.30 8.59 17.10
C ALA A 110 12.77 8.70 16.90
N THR A 111 12.20 9.83 17.29
CA THR A 111 10.77 10.15 17.32
C THR A 111 10.11 10.30 15.93
N GLU A 112 10.87 10.24 14.84
CA GLU A 112 10.38 10.48 13.48
C GLU A 112 10.46 9.22 12.60
N ASN A 113 9.86 8.12 13.05
CA ASN A 113 9.66 6.89 12.26
C ASN A 113 8.41 7.01 11.38
N GLU A 114 8.34 8.06 10.57
CA GLU A 114 7.17 8.31 9.72
C GLU A 114 7.18 7.34 8.52
N GLY A 115 6.17 6.47 8.41
CA GLY A 115 5.86 5.77 7.16
C GLY A 115 6.57 4.44 6.89
N CYS A 116 7.30 3.86 7.86
CA CYS A 116 8.14 2.68 7.61
C CYS A 116 7.31 1.43 7.27
N LEU A 117 6.29 1.11 8.09
CA LEU A 117 5.41 -0.02 7.80
C LEU A 117 4.47 0.26 6.62
N GLU A 118 4.06 1.50 6.42
CA GLU A 118 3.21 1.87 5.28
C GLU A 118 3.91 1.60 3.96
N LEU A 119 5.20 1.94 3.87
CA LEU A 119 6.00 1.68 2.68
C LEU A 119 6.12 0.17 2.41
N GLU A 120 6.34 -0.62 3.47
CA GLU A 120 6.41 -2.09 3.37
C GLU A 120 5.06 -2.69 2.96
N ALA A 121 3.96 -2.24 3.56
CA ALA A 121 2.62 -2.69 3.21
C ALA A 121 2.28 -2.39 1.75
N ILE A 122 2.61 -1.18 1.27
CA ILE A 122 2.38 -0.78 -0.12
C ILE A 122 3.22 -1.64 -1.08
N ALA A 123 4.49 -1.89 -0.75
CA ALA A 123 5.36 -2.75 -1.54
C ALA A 123 4.82 -4.19 -1.60
N ALA A 124 4.39 -4.74 -0.46
CA ALA A 124 3.84 -6.09 -0.35
C ALA A 124 2.52 -6.25 -1.14
N VAL A 125 1.58 -5.31 -1.00
CA VAL A 125 0.32 -5.27 -1.77
C VAL A 125 0.62 -5.27 -3.27
N HIS A 126 1.57 -4.44 -3.69
CA HIS A 126 1.95 -4.35 -5.09
C HIS A 126 2.61 -5.65 -5.59
N GLU A 127 3.54 -6.21 -4.83
CA GLU A 127 4.28 -7.43 -5.19
C GLU A 127 3.36 -8.64 -5.34
N LEU A 128 2.39 -8.81 -4.44
CA LEU A 128 1.49 -9.96 -4.46
C LEU A 128 0.26 -9.79 -5.36
N SER A 129 -0.08 -8.57 -5.78
CA SER A 129 -1.32 -8.24 -6.51
C SER A 129 -1.66 -9.15 -7.69
N ASN A 130 -0.65 -9.71 -8.37
CA ASN A 130 -0.84 -10.58 -9.54
C ASN A 130 -0.94 -12.08 -9.21
N ASN A 131 -0.57 -12.47 -7.99
CA ASN A 131 -0.41 -13.86 -7.59
C ASN A 131 -1.52 -14.33 -6.63
N VAL A 132 -2.44 -13.44 -6.30
CA VAL A 132 -3.59 -13.66 -5.40
C VAL A 132 -4.87 -13.15 -6.07
N LEU A 133 -6.04 -13.52 -5.57
CA LEU A 133 -7.31 -13.02 -6.13
C LEU A 133 -7.55 -11.56 -5.76
N SER A 134 -7.25 -11.19 -4.53
CA SER A 134 -7.26 -9.80 -4.08
C SER A 134 -6.34 -9.59 -2.89
N ILE A 135 -5.80 -8.38 -2.78
CA ILE A 135 -5.02 -7.94 -1.61
C ILE A 135 -5.23 -6.45 -1.40
N TYR A 136 -5.52 -6.04 -0.18
CA TYR A 136 -5.80 -4.65 0.18
C TYR A 136 -5.57 -4.43 1.67
N VAL A 137 -5.25 -3.20 2.05
CA VAL A 137 -5.12 -2.81 3.46
C VAL A 137 -6.51 -2.64 4.06
N SER A 138 -6.73 -3.14 5.27
CA SER A 138 -8.03 -3.04 5.95
C SER A 138 -8.35 -1.58 6.27
N GLU A 139 -9.59 -1.18 6.04
CA GLU A 139 -10.08 0.16 6.40
C GLU A 139 -10.76 0.21 7.77
N ILE A 140 -11.13 -0.96 8.31
CA ILE A 140 -11.87 -1.05 9.58
C ILE A 140 -10.97 -1.46 10.74
N LEU A 141 -9.87 -2.16 10.47
CA LEU A 141 -8.90 -2.54 11.47
C LEU A 141 -7.86 -1.43 11.69
N PRO A 142 -7.20 -1.39 12.86
CA PRO A 142 -6.23 -0.36 13.18
C PRO A 142 -5.12 -0.22 12.12
N ARG A 143 -4.88 1.01 11.69
CA ARG A 143 -3.75 1.39 10.85
C ARG A 143 -2.92 2.42 11.60
N THR A 144 -1.85 1.96 12.24
CA THR A 144 -0.92 2.80 13.00
C THR A 144 0.48 2.65 12.43
N ALA A 145 1.42 3.48 12.90
CA ALA A 145 2.82 3.43 12.46
C ALA A 145 3.52 2.10 12.83
N ASP A 146 2.99 1.37 13.83
CA ASP A 146 3.59 0.14 14.37
C ASP A 146 2.81 -1.13 14.04
N LEU A 147 1.58 -0.99 13.52
CA LEU A 147 0.68 -2.09 13.23
C LEU A 147 -0.23 -1.75 12.05
N ILE A 148 -0.18 -2.58 11.02
CA ILE A 148 -1.04 -2.46 9.84
C ILE A 148 -1.69 -3.82 9.55
N PHE A 149 -3.00 -3.83 9.29
CA PHE A 149 -3.71 -5.03 8.86
C PHE A 149 -3.93 -5.04 7.35
N VAL A 150 -3.60 -6.16 6.72
CA VAL A 150 -3.73 -6.38 5.28
C VAL A 150 -4.58 -7.61 5.04
N ASN A 151 -5.62 -7.48 4.23
CA ASN A 151 -6.44 -8.60 3.80
C ASN A 151 -5.89 -9.17 2.51
N VAL A 152 -5.87 -10.50 2.42
CA VAL A 152 -5.51 -11.23 1.22
C VAL A 152 -6.54 -12.32 0.95
N LYS A 153 -6.94 -12.46 -0.30
CA LYS A 153 -7.72 -13.59 -0.80
C LYS A 153 -6.84 -14.42 -1.72
N THR A 154 -6.51 -15.64 -1.31
CA THR A 154 -5.60 -16.52 -2.03
C THR A 154 -6.22 -17.04 -3.33
N VAL A 155 -5.40 -17.68 -4.18
CA VAL A 155 -5.89 -18.28 -5.44
C VAL A 155 -6.86 -19.44 -5.22
N GLU A 156 -6.84 -20.03 -4.03
CA GLU A 156 -7.77 -21.06 -3.57
C GLU A 156 -9.09 -20.48 -3.01
N ASP A 157 -9.34 -19.19 -3.18
CA ASP A 157 -10.51 -18.46 -2.68
C ASP A 157 -10.62 -18.35 -1.15
N GLN A 158 -9.50 -18.59 -0.43
CA GLN A 158 -9.44 -18.47 1.02
C GLN A 158 -9.06 -17.05 1.42
N ALA A 159 -9.79 -16.47 2.38
CA ALA A 159 -9.54 -15.14 2.89
C ALA A 159 -8.70 -15.19 4.16
N PHE A 160 -7.75 -14.27 4.29
CA PHE A 160 -6.94 -14.10 5.49
C PHE A 160 -6.75 -12.62 5.79
N THR A 161 -6.70 -12.29 7.07
CA THR A 161 -6.17 -11.02 7.55
C THR A 161 -4.77 -11.25 8.10
N LEU A 162 -3.83 -10.49 7.58
CA LEU A 162 -2.44 -10.46 8.01
C LEU A 162 -2.20 -9.23 8.86
N GLU A 163 -1.39 -9.36 9.90
CA GLU A 163 -0.80 -8.21 10.59
C GLU A 163 0.64 -8.02 10.14
N LEU A 164 1.01 -6.76 9.96
CA LEU A 164 2.37 -6.29 9.73
C LEU A 164 2.81 -5.46 10.93
N THR A 165 3.95 -5.83 11.51
CA THR A 165 4.61 -5.13 12.61
C THR A 165 6.12 -5.12 12.41
N MET A 166 6.86 -4.45 13.29
CA MET A 166 8.33 -4.55 13.32
C MET A 166 8.86 -5.95 13.69
N LYS A 167 8.01 -6.91 14.11
CA LYS A 167 8.40 -8.32 14.22
C LYS A 167 8.32 -9.08 12.89
N GLY A 168 7.67 -8.49 11.89
CA GLY A 168 7.35 -9.10 10.61
C GLY A 168 5.84 -9.30 10.41
N TRP A 169 5.53 -10.25 9.53
CA TRP A 169 4.20 -10.62 9.08
C TRP A 169 3.64 -11.80 9.85
N ARG A 170 2.37 -11.78 10.23
CA ARG A 170 1.69 -12.90 10.89
C ARG A 170 0.25 -13.02 10.38
N VAL A 171 -0.29 -14.24 10.35
CA VAL A 171 -1.72 -14.46 10.07
C VAL A 171 -2.52 -14.10 11.32
N ALA A 172 -3.28 -13.00 11.27
CA ALA A 172 -4.15 -12.57 12.35
C ALA A 172 -5.47 -13.33 12.37
N SER A 173 -6.05 -13.62 11.20
CA SER A 173 -7.30 -14.38 11.08
C SER A 173 -7.44 -15.08 9.71
N THR A 174 -8.31 -16.08 9.65
CA THR A 174 -8.78 -16.76 8.43
C THR A 174 -10.04 -16.13 7.85
N HIS A 175 -10.34 -14.89 8.23
CA HIS A 175 -11.45 -14.10 7.71
C HIS A 175 -10.96 -12.72 7.35
N SER A 176 -11.53 -12.11 6.31
CA SER A 176 -11.27 -10.71 5.99
C SER A 176 -11.70 -9.78 7.11
N ASP A 177 -10.89 -8.76 7.35
CA ASP A 177 -11.14 -7.72 8.32
C ASP A 177 -11.41 -8.22 9.76
N SER A 178 -10.75 -9.33 10.13
CA SER A 178 -10.86 -9.91 11.48
C SER A 178 -9.49 -10.10 12.13
N MET A 179 -9.46 -9.99 13.46
CA MET A 179 -8.29 -10.30 14.29
C MET A 179 -8.49 -11.59 15.10
N ASN A 180 -9.57 -12.32 14.84
CA ASN A 180 -9.89 -13.55 15.55
C ASN A 180 -9.06 -14.69 14.95
N GLY A 181 -7.93 -15.00 15.58
CA GLY A 181 -7.15 -16.18 15.25
C GLY A 181 -7.95 -17.45 15.53
N ASP A 182 -7.68 -18.50 14.75
CA ASP A 182 -8.28 -19.82 14.97
C ASP A 182 -7.52 -20.56 16.09
N TYR A 183 -8.21 -20.89 17.17
CA TYR A 183 -7.65 -21.68 18.27
C TYR A 183 -7.32 -23.12 17.85
N MET A 184 -7.87 -23.61 16.74
CA MET A 184 -7.52 -24.93 16.20
C MET A 184 -6.18 -24.92 15.47
N ASN A 185 -5.70 -23.74 15.03
CA ASN A 185 -4.42 -23.58 14.34
C ASN A 185 -3.55 -22.48 14.98
N VAL A 186 -3.34 -22.60 16.29
CA VAL A 186 -2.52 -21.63 17.08
C VAL A 186 -1.13 -21.44 16.48
N ALA A 187 -0.53 -22.49 15.93
CA ALA A 187 0.81 -22.43 15.35
C ALA A 187 0.88 -21.45 14.16
N LEU A 188 -0.14 -21.45 13.30
CA LEU A 188 -0.24 -20.51 12.18
C LEU A 188 -0.41 -19.06 12.67
N HIS A 189 -1.23 -18.86 13.70
CA HIS A 189 -1.58 -17.53 14.21
C HIS A 189 -0.56 -16.91 15.17
N THR A 190 0.48 -17.64 15.57
CA THR A 190 1.53 -17.17 16.49
C THR A 190 2.90 -17.01 15.83
N LYS A 191 3.06 -17.54 14.61
CA LYS A 191 4.31 -17.52 13.85
C LYS A 191 4.48 -16.21 13.08
N TYR A 192 5.56 -15.50 13.36
CA TYR A 192 5.99 -14.34 12.57
C TYR A 192 6.92 -14.77 11.43
N PHE A 193 6.77 -14.12 10.30
CA PHE A 193 7.57 -14.30 9.10
C PHE A 193 8.23 -12.98 8.73
N ASP A 194 9.48 -13.04 8.27
CA ASP A 194 10.20 -11.83 7.85
C ASP A 194 9.70 -11.26 6.52
N ASN A 195 9.08 -12.10 5.70
CA ASN A 195 8.65 -11.76 4.35
C ASN A 195 7.24 -12.28 4.08
N ILE A 196 6.39 -11.47 3.46
CA ILE A 196 5.04 -11.85 3.08
C ILE A 196 5.02 -13.07 2.13
N LYS A 197 6.05 -13.25 1.30
CA LYS A 197 6.18 -14.44 0.44
C LYS A 197 6.28 -15.74 1.24
N HIS A 198 6.93 -15.71 2.40
CA HIS A 198 6.99 -16.87 3.28
C HIS A 198 5.63 -17.19 3.91
N VAL A 199 4.82 -16.16 4.21
CA VAL A 199 3.42 -16.35 4.62
C VAL A 199 2.65 -17.04 3.50
N MET A 200 2.76 -16.53 2.27
CA MET A 200 2.07 -17.08 1.10
C MET A 200 2.42 -18.54 0.83
N ASN A 201 3.69 -18.95 1.02
CA ASN A 201 4.10 -20.35 0.90
C ASN A 201 3.39 -21.27 1.91
N GLU A 202 3.02 -20.76 3.09
CA GLU A 202 2.30 -21.52 4.11
C GLU A 202 0.79 -21.57 3.84
N ILE A 203 0.18 -20.46 3.41
CA ILE A 203 -1.28 -20.31 3.30
C ILE A 203 -1.85 -20.55 1.90
N SER A 204 -1.03 -20.50 0.85
CA SER A 204 -1.47 -20.61 -0.55
C SER A 204 -0.50 -21.46 -1.38
N PRO A 205 -0.69 -22.79 -1.45
CA PRO A 205 0.19 -23.66 -2.25
C PRO A 205 0.15 -23.32 -3.74
N GLY A 206 -0.94 -22.75 -4.26
CA GLY A 206 -1.12 -22.38 -5.66
C GLY A 206 -0.50 -21.02 -6.05
N HIS A 207 -0.10 -20.19 -5.09
CA HIS A 207 0.46 -18.86 -5.34
C HIS A 207 1.68 -18.92 -6.29
N ASN A 208 2.60 -19.85 -6.07
CA ASN A 208 3.83 -19.94 -6.87
C ASN A 208 3.55 -20.33 -8.32
N LYS A 209 2.60 -21.25 -8.54
CA LYS A 209 2.13 -21.58 -9.89
C LYS A 209 1.53 -20.36 -10.58
N LYS A 210 0.74 -19.55 -9.86
CA LYS A 210 0.14 -18.33 -10.42
C LYS A 210 1.20 -17.30 -10.79
N PHE A 211 2.22 -17.16 -9.94
CA PHE A 211 3.36 -16.30 -10.20
C PHE A 211 4.11 -16.74 -11.48
N GLU A 212 4.41 -18.03 -11.61
CA GLU A 212 5.07 -18.60 -12.80
C GLU A 212 4.24 -18.36 -14.07
N GLU A 213 2.93 -18.60 -14.04
CA GLU A 213 2.02 -18.31 -15.16
C GLU A 213 2.06 -16.83 -15.57
N CYS A 214 2.09 -15.92 -14.58
CA CYS A 214 2.15 -14.49 -14.83
C CYS A 214 3.50 -14.07 -15.46
N LEU A 215 4.60 -14.65 -14.97
CA LEU A 215 5.93 -14.44 -15.53
C LEU A 215 6.02 -14.93 -16.97
N CYS A 216 5.58 -16.16 -17.26
CA CYS A 216 5.57 -16.72 -18.61
C CYS A 216 4.78 -15.83 -19.57
N ARG A 217 3.55 -15.44 -19.20
CA ARG A 217 2.73 -14.52 -20.00
C ARG A 217 3.44 -13.19 -20.25
N ARG A 218 4.11 -12.61 -19.25
CA ARG A 218 4.80 -11.33 -19.41
C ARG A 218 6.01 -11.45 -20.33
N LEU A 219 6.78 -12.53 -20.22
CA LEU A 219 7.93 -12.81 -21.08
C LEU A 219 7.50 -13.00 -22.53
N GLU A 220 6.41 -13.75 -22.78
CA GLU A 220 5.85 -13.92 -24.12
C GLU A 220 5.42 -12.59 -24.76
N LEU A 221 4.81 -11.68 -23.97
CA LEU A 221 4.44 -10.35 -24.45
C LEU A 221 5.66 -9.50 -24.82
N LEU A 222 6.77 -9.62 -24.07
CA LEU A 222 8.02 -8.93 -24.38
C LEU A 222 8.67 -9.49 -25.66
N GLN A 223 8.69 -10.82 -25.81
CA GLN A 223 9.20 -11.47 -27.02
C GLN A 223 8.41 -11.02 -28.26
N LYS A 224 7.07 -11.02 -28.18
CA LYS A 224 6.19 -10.55 -29.26
C LYS A 224 6.47 -9.09 -29.61
N ARG A 225 6.61 -8.21 -28.61
CA ARG A 225 6.93 -6.80 -28.85
C ARG A 225 8.26 -6.62 -29.58
N LYS A 226 9.31 -7.30 -29.11
CA LYS A 226 10.63 -7.24 -29.74
C LYS A 226 10.60 -7.69 -31.20
N SER A 227 9.88 -8.79 -31.50
CA SER A 227 9.75 -9.27 -32.89
C SER A 227 9.00 -8.31 -33.82
N LEU A 228 8.06 -7.51 -33.29
CA LEU A 228 7.34 -6.50 -34.08
C LEU A 228 8.24 -5.29 -34.38
N GLU A 229 9.02 -4.83 -33.39
CA GLU A 229 9.98 -3.73 -33.56
C GLU A 229 11.06 -4.07 -34.59
N GLU A 230 11.55 -5.33 -34.62
CA GLU A 230 12.52 -5.80 -35.62
C GLU A 230 11.94 -5.86 -37.04
N ASN A 231 10.66 -6.25 -37.18
CA ASN A 231 9.98 -6.30 -38.48
C ASN A 231 9.65 -4.90 -39.05
N GLU A 232 9.33 -3.92 -38.21
CA GLU A 232 9.05 -2.55 -38.64
C GLU A 232 10.32 -1.79 -39.06
N GLN A 233 11.47 -2.10 -38.45
CA GLN A 233 12.76 -1.54 -38.84
C GLN A 233 13.31 -2.13 -40.15
N GLY A 234 12.92 -3.36 -40.50
CA GLY A 234 13.31 -4.02 -41.75
C GLY A 234 12.58 -3.57 -43.01
N ILE A 235 11.53 -2.72 -42.90
CA ILE A 235 10.73 -2.25 -44.05
C ILE A 235 11.20 -0.87 -44.56
N GLN A 236 12.12 -0.20 -43.86
CA GLN A 236 12.66 1.13 -44.24
C GLN A 236 13.97 1.13 -45.04
N THR A 237 14.47 -0.03 -45.49
CA THR A 237 15.64 -0.16 -46.38
C THR A 237 15.26 -0.74 -47.73
#